data_AF-A0ABD5XSC8-F1
#
_entry.id   AF-A0ABD5XSC8-F1
#
_cell.length_a   1.000
_cell.length_b   1.000
_cell.length_c   1.000
_cell.angle_alpha   90.00
_cell.angle_beta   90.00
_cell.angle_gamma   90.00
#
_symmetry.space_group_name_H-M   'P 1'
#
loop_
_entity.id
_entity.type
_entity.pdbx_description
1 polymer ?
#
loop_
_entity_poly.entity_id
_entity_poly.type
_entity_poly.pdbx_seq_one_letter_code
_entity_poly.pdbx_strand_id
1 'polypeptide(L)'
;MSSDTRAGRLADLREALPTDRREAETRLDALVRDNRFTISVVFPVVGAVLLVASAEGVFDGTLLEPLAFNGGMILLGTLVMRSPLVVGLAPLVGRRELAGIGLLSAYAYGVEYVGVTTGWPYGEFEYLVALGPELGGVPLGLPVFFLPLVANAYLLCLLLLGDRAERTLVRLLAVIALVLTMDVVLDPGAVALGFWAYTGYADAGALGVLTGEGFYGVPLSNYAGWVVSATVAVVVLDAAFDRAALRRRLADCEFVLDDMVSFVLLWGGVNLWFWNPVAAVVAAGIGVGLVRADRFDASLLRDAF
;
A
#
# COMPACT_ATOMS: atom_id res chain seq x y z
N MET A 1 -17.07 38.24 -14.73
CA MET A 1 -16.49 37.99 -13.39
C MET A 1 -15.54 39.13 -13.06
N SER A 2 -15.85 39.95 -12.06
CA SER A 2 -15.05 41.14 -11.69
C SER A 2 -13.71 40.75 -11.07
N SER A 3 -12.67 41.54 -11.33
CA SER A 3 -11.31 41.40 -10.77
C SER A 3 -11.29 41.40 -9.24
N ASP A 4 -12.19 42.15 -8.59
CA ASP A 4 -12.29 42.22 -7.13
C ASP A 4 -12.71 40.90 -6.49
N THR A 5 -13.64 40.17 -7.12
CA THR A 5 -14.04 38.82 -6.69
C THR A 5 -12.91 37.79 -6.78
N ARG A 6 -11.96 38.00 -7.71
CA ARG A 6 -10.81 37.12 -7.90
C ARG A 6 -9.70 37.43 -6.88
N ALA A 7 -9.51 38.72 -6.56
CA ALA A 7 -8.57 39.17 -5.54
C ALA A 7 -9.00 38.75 -4.12
N GLY A 8 -10.30 38.85 -3.79
CA GLY A 8 -10.85 38.36 -2.53
C GLY A 8 -10.63 36.86 -2.33
N ARG A 9 -10.99 36.04 -3.34
CA ARG A 9 -10.74 34.58 -3.29
C ARG A 9 -9.26 34.21 -3.13
N LEU A 10 -8.35 34.97 -3.74
CA LEU A 10 -6.92 34.72 -3.61
C LEU A 10 -6.38 35.12 -2.22
N ALA A 11 -7.00 36.09 -1.56
CA ALA A 11 -6.71 36.44 -0.17
C ALA A 11 -7.24 35.36 0.79
N ASP A 12 -8.48 34.93 0.60
CA ASP A 12 -9.11 33.85 1.39
C ASP A 12 -8.33 32.53 1.25
N LEU A 13 -7.87 32.20 0.03
CA LEU A 13 -7.03 31.03 -0.22
C LEU A 13 -5.64 31.15 0.42
N ARG A 14 -5.09 32.37 0.54
CA ARG A 14 -3.80 32.61 1.21
C ARG A 14 -3.91 32.51 2.73
N GLU A 15 -5.02 32.98 3.32
CA GLU A 15 -5.30 32.77 4.74
C GLU A 15 -5.62 31.31 5.05
N ALA A 16 -6.16 30.56 4.09
CA ALA A 16 -6.37 29.12 4.22
C ALA A 16 -5.08 28.29 4.12
N LEU A 17 -3.97 28.83 3.63
CA LEU A 17 -2.69 28.11 3.58
C LEU A 17 -2.00 28.11 4.95
N PRO A 18 -1.41 26.98 5.38
CA PRO A 18 -0.67 26.92 6.63
C PRO A 18 0.54 27.87 6.59
N THR A 19 0.78 28.56 7.70
CA THR A 19 1.85 29.56 7.83
C THR A 19 3.21 28.95 8.10
N ASP A 20 3.24 27.77 8.73
CA ASP A 20 4.45 26.99 8.96
C ASP A 20 4.21 25.47 8.85
N ARG A 21 5.31 24.70 8.91
CA ARG A 21 5.30 23.24 8.81
C ARG A 21 4.45 22.58 9.91
N ARG A 22 4.50 23.11 11.13
CA ARG A 22 3.81 22.51 12.29
C ARG A 22 2.31 22.70 12.17
N GLU A 23 1.88 23.87 11.71
CA GLU A 23 0.48 24.14 11.39
C GLU A 23 -0.02 23.23 10.27
N ALA A 24 0.77 23.05 9.20
CA ALA A 24 0.43 22.13 8.12
C ALA A 24 0.26 20.69 8.62
N GLU A 25 1.20 20.18 9.42
CA GLU A 25 1.14 18.85 10.04
C GLU A 25 -0.09 18.69 10.93
N THR A 26 -0.40 19.69 11.76
CA THR A 26 -1.57 19.65 12.66
C THR A 26 -2.89 19.61 11.87
N ARG A 27 -3.00 20.41 10.80
CA ARG A 27 -4.18 20.42 9.94
C ARG A 27 -4.34 19.11 9.17
N LEU A 28 -3.25 18.52 8.70
CA LEU A 28 -3.28 17.21 8.04
C LEU A 28 -3.65 16.08 9.00
N ASP A 29 -3.10 16.08 10.22
CA ASP A 29 -3.47 15.12 11.28
C ASP A 29 -4.96 15.21 11.59
N ALA A 30 -5.52 16.41 11.68
CA ALA A 30 -6.97 16.62 11.86
C ALA A 30 -7.77 16.10 10.66
N LEU A 31 -7.37 16.47 9.43
CA LEU A 31 -8.05 16.04 8.22
C LEU A 31 -8.13 14.51 8.10
N VAL A 32 -7.01 13.81 8.31
CA VAL A 32 -6.99 12.34 8.27
C VAL A 32 -7.84 11.77 9.41
N ARG A 33 -7.70 12.29 10.64
CA ARG A 33 -8.47 11.82 11.80
C ARG A 33 -9.97 11.94 11.60
N ASP A 34 -10.42 13.08 11.08
CA ASP A 34 -11.85 13.35 10.86
C ASP A 34 -12.44 12.52 9.71
N ASN A 35 -11.59 11.98 8.83
CA ASN A 35 -11.99 11.21 7.64
C ASN A 35 -11.51 9.75 7.65
N ARG A 36 -11.05 9.22 8.79
CA ARG A 36 -10.48 7.86 8.90
C ARG A 36 -11.38 6.80 8.29
N PHE A 37 -12.67 6.79 8.65
CA PHE A 37 -13.62 5.81 8.11
C PHE A 37 -13.72 5.88 6.59
N THR A 38 -13.84 7.09 6.04
CA THR A 38 -13.90 7.30 4.59
C THR A 38 -12.63 6.78 3.91
N ILE A 39 -11.46 7.17 4.43
CA ILE A 39 -10.16 6.80 3.87
C ILE A 39 -9.91 5.29 3.95
N SER A 40 -10.23 4.68 5.09
CA SER A 40 -9.80 3.32 5.43
C SER A 40 -10.84 2.25 5.17
N VAL A 41 -12.09 2.62 4.93
CA VAL A 41 -13.19 1.68 4.67
C VAL A 41 -13.87 2.00 3.34
N VAL A 42 -14.32 3.24 3.13
CA VAL A 42 -15.10 3.59 1.94
C VAL A 42 -14.25 3.50 0.67
N PHE A 43 -13.10 4.18 0.64
CA PHE A 43 -12.17 4.14 -0.50
C PHE A 43 -11.73 2.73 -0.91
N PRO A 44 -11.25 1.86 -0.01
CA PRO A 44 -10.83 0.50 -0.37
C PRO A 44 -11.99 -0.39 -0.81
N VAL A 45 -13.18 -0.27 -0.19
CA VAL A 45 -14.36 -1.04 -0.61
C VAL A 45 -14.84 -0.62 -1.99
N VAL A 46 -14.97 0.69 -2.23
CA VAL A 46 -15.31 1.23 -3.56
C VAL A 46 -14.25 0.86 -4.58
N GLY A 47 -12.96 0.95 -4.21
CA GLY A 47 -11.84 0.50 -5.04
C GLY A 47 -11.96 -0.96 -5.43
N ALA A 48 -12.22 -1.86 -4.48
CA ALA A 48 -12.40 -3.30 -4.74
C ALA A 48 -13.55 -3.54 -5.73
N VAL A 49 -14.71 -2.89 -5.50
CA VAL A 49 -15.88 -3.01 -6.38
C VAL A 49 -15.57 -2.52 -7.79
N LEU A 50 -14.91 -1.38 -7.94
CA LEU A 50 -14.56 -0.82 -9.26
C LEU A 50 -13.53 -1.68 -9.99
N LEU A 51 -12.53 -2.22 -9.29
CA LEU A 51 -11.53 -3.11 -9.87
C LEU A 51 -12.16 -4.42 -10.32
N VAL A 52 -12.99 -5.05 -9.48
CA VAL A 52 -13.75 -6.26 -9.84
C VAL A 52 -14.68 -5.99 -11.02
N ALA A 53 -15.45 -4.90 -11.00
CA ALA A 53 -16.32 -4.52 -12.10
C ALA A 53 -15.54 -4.30 -13.42
N SER A 54 -14.32 -3.76 -13.33
CA SER A 54 -13.44 -3.62 -14.49
C SER A 54 -12.96 -4.97 -15.02
N ALA A 55 -12.56 -5.90 -14.14
CA ALA A 55 -12.12 -7.24 -14.50
C ALA A 55 -13.24 -8.10 -15.12
N GLU A 56 -14.47 -7.95 -14.62
CA GLU A 56 -15.66 -8.69 -15.07
C GLU A 56 -16.30 -8.08 -16.35
N GLY A 57 -15.70 -7.04 -16.94
CA GLY A 57 -16.21 -6.39 -18.16
C GLY A 57 -17.52 -5.64 -17.97
N VAL A 58 -17.88 -5.24 -16.74
CA VAL A 58 -19.16 -4.55 -16.44
C VAL A 58 -19.28 -3.22 -17.18
N PHE A 59 -18.15 -2.57 -17.48
CA PHE A 59 -18.12 -1.29 -18.18
C PHE A 59 -18.12 -1.43 -19.71
N ASP A 60 -17.94 -2.64 -20.26
CA ASP A 60 -17.74 -2.89 -21.69
C ASP A 60 -18.98 -2.46 -22.50
N GLY A 61 -18.78 -1.61 -23.51
CA GLY A 61 -19.87 -1.11 -24.35
C GLY A 61 -20.78 -0.10 -23.65
N THR A 62 -20.44 0.34 -22.43
CA THR A 62 -21.15 1.41 -21.72
C THR A 62 -20.46 2.76 -21.90
N LEU A 63 -21.14 3.86 -21.57
CA LEU A 63 -20.52 5.19 -21.54
C LEU A 63 -19.42 5.34 -20.46
N LEU A 64 -19.32 4.37 -19.54
CA LEU A 64 -18.36 4.35 -18.44
C LEU A 64 -17.13 3.48 -18.74
N GLU A 65 -17.03 2.87 -19.93
CA GLU A 65 -15.86 2.09 -20.37
C GLU A 65 -14.50 2.80 -20.09
N PRO A 66 -14.35 4.13 -20.27
CA PRO A 66 -13.09 4.82 -19.95
C PRO A 66 -12.71 4.84 -18.45
N LEU A 67 -13.62 4.43 -17.56
CA LEU A 67 -13.36 4.30 -16.12
C LEU A 67 -12.81 2.92 -15.76
N ALA A 68 -13.00 1.91 -16.61
CA ALA A 68 -12.48 0.57 -16.40
C ALA A 68 -10.95 0.64 -16.24
N PHE A 69 -10.45 0.15 -15.10
CA PHE A 69 -9.02 0.19 -14.77
C PHE A 69 -8.32 1.54 -15.02
N ASN A 70 -9.02 2.66 -14.81
CA ASN A 70 -8.45 3.97 -15.05
C ASN A 70 -7.26 4.24 -14.12
N GLY A 71 -6.04 4.26 -14.66
CA GLY A 71 -4.80 4.43 -13.88
C GLY A 71 -4.76 5.70 -13.02
N GLY A 72 -5.37 6.79 -13.46
CA GLY A 72 -5.47 8.02 -12.66
C GLY A 72 -6.34 7.85 -11.41
N MET A 73 -7.47 7.14 -11.54
CA MET A 73 -8.33 6.81 -10.40
C MET A 73 -7.68 5.80 -9.46
N ILE A 74 -6.97 4.80 -10.01
CA ILE A 74 -6.20 3.82 -9.21
C ILE A 74 -5.14 4.54 -8.38
N LEU A 75 -4.36 5.43 -9.01
CA LEU A 75 -3.32 6.18 -8.32
C LEU A 75 -3.89 7.14 -7.27
N LEU A 76 -4.96 7.87 -7.59
CA LEU A 76 -5.65 8.75 -6.64
C LEU A 76 -6.20 7.98 -5.45
N GLY A 77 -6.95 6.90 -5.70
CA GLY A 77 -7.51 6.05 -4.64
C GLY A 77 -6.41 5.49 -3.75
N THR A 78 -5.31 5.04 -4.36
CA THR A 78 -4.14 4.57 -3.63
C THR A 78 -3.56 5.69 -2.77
N LEU A 79 -3.27 6.87 -3.31
CA LEU A 79 -2.76 8.00 -2.54
C LEU A 79 -3.64 8.36 -1.34
N VAL A 80 -4.97 8.33 -1.50
CA VAL A 80 -5.91 8.54 -0.40
C VAL A 80 -5.75 7.45 0.66
N MET A 81 -5.74 6.17 0.27
CA MET A 81 -5.56 5.05 1.20
C MET A 81 -4.21 5.09 1.92
N ARG A 82 -3.13 5.58 1.27
CA ARG A 82 -1.79 5.73 1.89
C ARG A 82 -1.64 6.97 2.75
N SER A 83 -2.58 7.91 2.69
CA SER A 83 -2.50 9.17 3.42
C SER A 83 -2.33 9.01 4.95
N PRO A 84 -2.93 8.04 5.65
CA PRO A 84 -2.74 7.90 7.09
C PRO A 84 -1.30 7.57 7.47
N LEU A 85 -0.63 6.72 6.69
CA LEU A 85 0.78 6.41 6.88
C LEU A 85 1.66 7.64 6.58
N VAL A 86 1.43 8.29 5.43
CA VAL A 86 2.24 9.44 4.98
C VAL A 86 2.13 10.62 5.96
N VAL A 87 0.90 11.01 6.31
CA VAL A 87 0.63 12.08 7.28
C VAL A 87 1.11 11.65 8.67
N GLY A 88 0.87 10.39 9.06
CA GLY A 88 1.31 9.84 10.32
C GLY A 88 2.82 9.91 10.51
N LEU A 89 3.62 9.71 9.47
CA LEU A 89 5.08 9.78 9.55
C LEU A 89 5.67 11.14 9.20
N ALA A 90 4.91 12.07 8.59
CA ALA A 90 5.40 13.37 8.13
C ALA A 90 6.19 14.17 9.19
N PRO A 91 5.79 14.22 10.48
CA PRO A 91 6.55 14.94 11.51
C PRO A 91 7.96 14.38 11.77
N LEU A 92 8.19 13.11 11.43
CA LEU A 92 9.47 12.44 11.60
C LEU A 92 10.41 12.64 10.40
N VAL A 93 9.90 13.18 9.29
CA VAL A 93 10.64 13.25 8.03
C VAL A 93 11.54 14.50 8.00
N GLY A 94 12.83 14.30 8.28
CA GLY A 94 13.90 15.26 8.06
C GLY A 94 14.68 14.96 6.76
N ARG A 95 15.88 15.54 6.64
CA ARG A 95 16.73 15.35 5.46
C ARG A 95 17.22 13.92 5.30
N ARG A 96 17.55 13.26 6.42
CA ARG A 96 18.04 11.87 6.46
C ARG A 96 16.94 10.91 6.04
N GLU A 97 15.74 11.10 6.56
CA GLU A 97 14.56 10.30 6.27
C GLU A 97 14.12 10.47 4.82
N LEU A 98 14.13 11.72 4.30
CA LEU A 98 13.91 11.98 2.87
C LEU A 98 14.94 11.27 1.99
N ALA A 99 16.21 11.25 2.38
CA ALA A 99 17.25 10.52 1.64
C ALA A 99 16.99 9.01 1.64
N GLY A 100 16.56 8.44 2.78
CA GLY A 100 16.16 7.03 2.88
C GLY A 100 14.93 6.70 2.01
N ILE A 101 13.90 7.55 2.05
CA ILE A 101 12.71 7.42 1.19
C ILE A 101 13.11 7.49 -0.29
N GLY A 102 13.97 8.45 -0.65
CA GLY A 102 14.49 8.59 -2.01
C GLY A 102 15.29 7.37 -2.46
N LEU A 103 16.13 6.81 -1.58
CA LEU A 103 16.89 5.59 -1.85
C LEU A 103 15.96 4.38 -2.05
N LEU A 104 14.93 4.21 -1.23
CA LEU A 104 13.95 3.14 -1.42
C LEU A 104 13.13 3.30 -2.68
N SER A 105 12.79 4.54 -3.04
CA SER A 105 12.11 4.85 -4.30
C SER A 105 12.99 4.48 -5.49
N ALA A 106 14.27 4.89 -5.46
CA ALA A 106 15.24 4.56 -6.51
C ALA A 106 15.49 3.05 -6.60
N TYR A 107 15.57 2.35 -5.47
CA TYR A 107 15.65 0.90 -5.43
C TYR A 107 14.43 0.26 -6.07
N ALA A 108 13.21 0.68 -5.69
CA ALA A 108 11.97 0.15 -6.23
C ALA A 108 11.94 0.27 -7.76
N TYR A 109 12.23 1.46 -8.32
CA TYR A 109 12.35 1.62 -9.78
C TYR A 109 13.43 0.76 -10.40
N GLY A 110 14.61 0.69 -9.77
CA GLY A 110 15.74 -0.07 -10.30
C GLY A 110 15.46 -1.57 -10.34
N VAL A 111 14.95 -2.14 -9.26
CA VAL A 111 14.63 -3.58 -9.19
C VAL A 111 13.45 -3.93 -10.08
N GLU A 112 12.45 -3.04 -10.18
CA GLU A 112 11.30 -3.22 -11.06
C GLU A 112 11.72 -3.19 -12.54
N TYR A 113 12.54 -2.21 -12.93
CA TYR A 113 13.06 -2.13 -14.28
C TYR A 113 13.86 -3.39 -14.65
N VAL A 114 14.69 -3.90 -13.74
CA VAL A 114 15.38 -5.19 -13.95
C VAL A 114 14.37 -6.34 -14.03
N GLY A 115 13.33 -6.34 -13.21
CA GLY A 115 12.25 -7.33 -13.23
C GLY A 115 11.53 -7.41 -14.57
N VAL A 116 11.01 -6.28 -15.06
CA VAL A 116 10.28 -6.23 -16.34
C VAL A 116 11.16 -6.50 -17.56
N THR A 117 12.47 -6.24 -17.48
CA THR A 117 13.40 -6.46 -18.61
C THR A 117 14.10 -7.82 -18.61
N THR A 118 14.24 -8.46 -17.45
CA THR A 118 15.05 -9.70 -17.31
C THR A 118 14.32 -10.84 -16.61
N GLY A 119 13.18 -10.59 -15.98
CA GLY A 119 12.47 -11.53 -15.12
C GLY A 119 13.13 -11.74 -13.75
N TRP A 120 14.22 -11.07 -13.41
CA TRP A 120 14.88 -11.19 -12.12
C TRP A 120 14.60 -9.95 -11.23
N PRO A 121 14.32 -10.09 -9.92
CA PRO A 121 14.25 -11.34 -9.15
C PRO A 121 12.85 -11.97 -9.11
N TYR A 122 11.83 -11.29 -9.63
CA TYR A 122 10.43 -11.63 -9.35
C TYR A 122 9.85 -12.77 -10.21
N GLY A 123 10.53 -13.18 -11.28
CA GLY A 123 9.98 -13.98 -12.37
C GLY A 123 9.72 -13.11 -13.59
N GLU A 124 9.60 -13.71 -14.78
CA GLU A 124 9.20 -12.99 -15.99
C GLU A 124 7.73 -12.62 -15.89
N PHE A 125 7.42 -11.32 -15.91
CA PHE A 125 6.04 -10.81 -15.85
C PHE A 125 5.85 -9.62 -16.78
N GLU A 126 4.58 -9.35 -17.12
CA GLU A 126 4.17 -8.18 -17.89
C GLU A 126 3.00 -7.46 -17.22
N TYR A 127 3.02 -6.13 -17.25
CA TYR A 127 1.88 -5.31 -16.86
C TYR A 127 0.82 -5.38 -17.96
N LEU A 128 -0.39 -5.79 -17.57
CA LEU A 128 -1.54 -5.92 -18.48
C LEU A 128 -2.51 -4.73 -18.32
N VAL A 129 -2.43 -4.01 -17.20
CA VAL A 129 -3.21 -2.81 -16.91
C VAL A 129 -2.28 -1.64 -16.62
N ALA A 130 -2.57 -0.49 -17.23
CA ALA A 130 -1.83 0.75 -16.98
C ALA A 130 -2.16 1.32 -15.59
N LEU A 131 -1.20 1.25 -14.67
CA LEU A 131 -1.33 1.77 -13.30
C LEU A 131 -1.07 3.29 -13.19
N GLY A 132 -1.08 4.00 -14.32
CA GLY A 132 -0.78 5.42 -14.46
C GLY A 132 0.28 5.67 -15.52
N PRO A 133 0.86 6.88 -15.58
CA PRO A 133 1.97 7.16 -16.48
C PRO A 133 3.19 6.27 -16.15
N GLU A 134 3.92 5.83 -17.17
CA GLU A 134 5.05 4.92 -17.04
C GLU A 134 6.35 5.53 -17.58
N LEU A 135 7.48 5.08 -17.03
CA LEU A 135 8.82 5.41 -17.49
C LEU A 135 9.60 4.11 -17.68
N GLY A 136 9.94 3.78 -18.93
CA GLY A 136 10.69 2.55 -19.25
C GLY A 136 9.94 1.26 -18.89
N GLY A 137 8.61 1.26 -19.02
CA GLY A 137 7.74 0.12 -18.66
C GLY A 137 7.44 0.00 -17.16
N VAL A 138 7.90 0.95 -16.34
CA VAL A 138 7.67 0.98 -14.90
C VAL A 138 6.70 2.12 -14.53
N PRO A 139 5.62 1.85 -13.77
CA PRO A 139 4.68 2.89 -13.34
C PRO A 139 5.34 3.99 -12.51
N LEU A 140 5.06 5.25 -12.83
CA LEU A 140 5.55 6.39 -12.03
C LEU A 140 4.97 6.40 -10.60
N GLY A 141 3.84 5.72 -10.41
CA GLY A 141 3.21 5.50 -9.11
C GLY A 141 3.91 4.46 -8.24
N LEU A 142 4.92 3.74 -8.74
CA LEU A 142 5.53 2.59 -8.04
C LEU A 142 5.94 2.89 -6.58
N PRO A 143 6.58 4.03 -6.25
CA PRO A 143 6.88 4.35 -4.85
C PRO A 143 5.65 4.37 -3.94
N VAL A 144 4.49 4.80 -4.46
CA VAL A 144 3.23 4.86 -3.72
C VAL A 144 2.64 3.45 -3.49
N PHE A 145 2.91 2.51 -4.39
CA PHE A 145 2.50 1.11 -4.24
C PHE A 145 3.44 0.33 -3.30
N PHE A 146 4.76 0.51 -3.46
CA PHE A 146 5.79 -0.27 -2.76
C PHE A 146 6.12 0.22 -1.35
N LEU A 147 6.43 1.52 -1.18
CA LEU A 147 6.99 2.01 0.09
C LEU A 147 6.04 1.82 1.27
N PRO A 148 4.72 2.09 1.13
CA PRO A 148 3.78 1.85 2.22
C PRO A 148 3.72 0.39 2.66
N LEU A 149 3.85 -0.56 1.74
CA LEU A 149 3.85 -1.99 2.06
C LEU A 149 4.99 -2.34 3.01
N VAL A 150 6.22 -1.99 2.64
CA VAL A 150 7.41 -2.30 3.44
C VAL A 150 7.48 -1.46 4.72
N ALA A 151 7.01 -0.22 4.69
CA ALA A 151 6.94 0.64 5.87
C ALA A 151 5.91 0.12 6.88
N ASN A 152 4.71 -0.27 6.45
CA ASN A 152 3.69 -0.87 7.31
C ASN A 152 4.19 -2.18 7.94
N ALA A 153 4.86 -3.04 7.18
CA ALA A 153 5.46 -4.26 7.72
C ALA A 153 6.52 -3.95 8.80
N TYR A 154 7.35 -2.93 8.58
CA TYR A 154 8.33 -2.47 9.57
C TYR A 154 7.67 -1.90 10.84
N LEU A 155 6.67 -1.03 10.70
CA LEU A 155 5.94 -0.43 11.81
C LEU A 155 5.17 -1.49 12.61
N LEU A 156 4.52 -2.43 11.93
CA LEU A 156 3.81 -3.54 12.55
C LEU A 156 4.79 -4.45 13.32
N CYS A 157 5.99 -4.72 12.77
CA CYS A 157 7.05 -5.41 13.50
C CYS A 157 7.42 -4.68 14.80
N LEU A 158 7.63 -3.36 14.75
CA LEU A 158 7.95 -2.58 15.95
C LEU A 158 6.83 -2.64 16.99
N LEU A 159 5.58 -2.59 16.54
CA LEU A 159 4.40 -2.68 17.39
C LEU A 159 4.27 -4.04 18.07
N LEU A 160 4.33 -5.13 17.29
CA LEU A 160 4.06 -6.48 17.79
C LEU A 160 5.19 -7.02 18.66
N LEU A 161 6.45 -6.67 18.35
CA LEU A 161 7.61 -7.24 19.04
C LEU A 161 8.17 -6.34 20.15
N GLY A 162 7.80 -5.06 20.20
CA GLY A 162 8.24 -4.12 21.23
C GLY A 162 9.76 -4.09 21.37
N ASP A 163 10.26 -4.37 22.58
CA ASP A 163 11.69 -4.41 22.89
C ASP A 163 12.44 -5.51 22.14
N ARG A 164 11.78 -6.62 21.78
CA ARG A 164 12.41 -7.70 21.00
C ARG A 164 12.83 -7.21 19.62
N ALA A 165 12.14 -6.21 19.08
CA ALA A 165 12.50 -5.58 17.82
C ALA A 165 13.80 -4.77 17.88
N GLU A 166 14.44 -4.57 19.05
CA GLU A 166 15.79 -3.96 19.09
C GLU A 166 16.85 -4.88 18.49
N ARG A 167 16.65 -6.20 18.56
CA ARG A 167 17.56 -7.17 17.96
C ARG A 167 17.41 -7.14 16.44
N THR A 168 18.44 -6.66 15.73
CA THR A 168 18.41 -6.50 14.27
C THR A 168 18.00 -7.76 13.53
N LEU A 169 18.51 -8.93 13.92
CA LEU A 169 18.13 -10.19 13.26
C LEU A 169 16.65 -10.54 13.47
N VAL A 170 16.12 -10.32 14.67
CA VAL A 170 14.70 -10.57 14.98
C VAL A 170 13.82 -9.63 14.16
N ARG A 171 14.17 -8.34 14.13
CA ARG A 171 13.47 -7.32 13.34
C ARG A 171 13.50 -7.64 11.85
N LEU A 172 14.67 -7.95 11.30
CA LEU A 172 14.85 -8.31 9.89
C LEU A 172 13.96 -9.50 9.50
N LEU A 173 14.04 -10.61 10.23
CA LEU A 173 13.27 -11.81 9.92
C LEU A 173 11.75 -11.57 10.08
N ALA A 174 11.35 -10.80 11.08
CA ALA A 174 9.94 -10.46 11.28
C ALA A 174 9.39 -9.57 10.16
N VAL A 175 10.14 -8.55 9.73
CA VAL A 175 9.71 -7.68 8.62
C VAL A 175 9.66 -8.45 7.30
N ILE A 176 10.64 -9.31 7.02
CA ILE A 176 10.59 -10.20 5.85
C ILE A 176 9.32 -11.06 5.89
N ALA A 177 9.04 -11.70 7.02
CA ALA A 177 7.84 -12.53 7.16
C ALA A 177 6.54 -11.72 6.96
N LEU A 178 6.47 -10.50 7.50
CA LEU A 178 5.31 -9.62 7.33
C LEU A 178 5.14 -9.14 5.89
N VAL A 179 6.22 -8.76 5.21
CA VAL A 179 6.18 -8.38 3.78
C VAL A 179 5.69 -9.55 2.94
N LEU A 180 6.23 -10.77 3.14
CA LEU A 180 5.76 -11.96 2.42
C LEU A 180 4.30 -12.31 2.75
N THR A 181 3.86 -12.07 3.99
CA THR A 181 2.46 -12.27 4.38
C THR A 181 1.54 -11.31 3.62
N MET A 182 1.96 -10.06 3.43
CA MET A 182 1.21 -9.11 2.61
C MET A 182 1.27 -9.50 1.12
N ASP A 183 2.41 -9.95 0.63
CA ASP A 183 2.59 -10.36 -0.77
C ASP A 183 1.71 -11.56 -1.16
N VAL A 184 1.59 -12.55 -0.26
CA VAL A 184 0.65 -13.69 -0.36
C VAL A 184 -0.82 -13.25 -0.45
N VAL A 185 -1.14 -12.01 -0.08
CA VAL A 185 -2.48 -11.43 -0.23
C VAL A 185 -2.57 -10.56 -1.48
N LEU A 186 -1.59 -9.68 -1.72
CA LEU A 186 -1.63 -8.71 -2.80
C LEU A 186 -1.53 -9.38 -4.17
N ASP A 187 -0.48 -10.17 -4.40
CA ASP A 187 -0.13 -10.65 -5.73
C ASP A 187 -1.18 -11.62 -6.32
N PRO A 188 -1.72 -12.59 -5.56
CA PRO A 188 -2.83 -13.42 -6.06
C PRO A 188 -4.04 -12.59 -6.50
N GLY A 189 -4.37 -11.52 -5.75
CA GLY A 189 -5.47 -10.63 -6.10
C GLY A 189 -5.16 -9.79 -7.35
N ALA A 190 -3.92 -9.34 -7.48
CA ALA A 190 -3.49 -8.54 -8.63
C ALA A 190 -3.40 -9.36 -9.92
N VAL A 191 -2.91 -10.60 -9.84
CA VAL A 191 -2.93 -11.57 -10.94
C VAL A 191 -4.36 -11.89 -11.34
N ALA A 192 -5.26 -12.13 -10.38
CA ALA A 192 -6.67 -12.41 -10.66
C ALA A 192 -7.41 -11.22 -11.31
N LEU A 193 -7.06 -9.98 -10.92
CA LEU A 193 -7.54 -8.76 -11.58
C LEU A 193 -6.92 -8.54 -12.96
N GLY A 194 -5.88 -9.29 -13.34
CA GLY A 194 -5.14 -9.08 -14.56
C GLY A 194 -4.33 -7.79 -14.55
N PHE A 195 -3.83 -7.32 -13.39
CA PHE A 195 -2.87 -6.21 -13.38
C PHE A 195 -1.53 -6.59 -14.00
N TRP A 196 -1.08 -7.80 -13.72
CA TRP A 196 0.07 -8.43 -14.34
C TRP A 196 -0.14 -9.94 -14.43
N ALA A 197 0.62 -10.57 -15.32
CA ALA A 197 0.70 -12.02 -15.43
C ALA A 197 2.16 -12.45 -15.48
N TYR A 198 2.46 -13.64 -14.93
CA TYR A 198 3.78 -14.24 -14.99
C TYR A 198 3.87 -15.25 -16.12
N THR A 199 4.91 -15.14 -16.95
CA THR A 199 5.13 -16.03 -18.09
C THR A 199 5.35 -17.46 -17.63
N GLY A 200 4.53 -18.39 -18.15
CA GLY A 200 4.65 -19.81 -17.84
C GLY A 200 3.98 -20.26 -16.54
N TYR A 201 3.24 -19.38 -15.87
CA TYR A 201 2.47 -19.69 -14.67
C TYR A 201 0.98 -19.54 -14.97
N ALA A 202 0.21 -20.59 -14.65
CA ALA A 202 -1.24 -20.58 -14.74
C ALA A 202 -1.83 -20.53 -13.34
N ASP A 203 -3.01 -19.94 -13.19
CA ASP A 203 -3.71 -20.01 -11.91
C ASP A 203 -4.21 -21.44 -11.64
N ALA A 204 -3.44 -22.15 -10.82
CA ALA A 204 -3.75 -23.48 -10.31
C ALA A 204 -4.16 -23.44 -8.81
N GLY A 205 -4.54 -22.26 -8.31
CA GLY A 205 -4.84 -22.05 -6.91
C GLY A 205 -3.62 -22.15 -6.00
N ALA A 206 -3.85 -22.29 -4.68
CA ALA A 206 -2.78 -22.39 -3.69
C ALA A 206 -1.90 -23.65 -3.85
N LEU A 207 -2.45 -24.74 -4.38
CA LEU A 207 -1.72 -26.00 -4.55
C LEU A 207 -0.84 -26.01 -5.81
N GLY A 208 -0.91 -24.98 -6.66
CA GLY A 208 -0.02 -24.84 -7.82
C GLY A 208 1.47 -24.82 -7.46
N VAL A 209 1.81 -24.45 -6.22
CA VAL A 209 3.17 -24.55 -5.70
C VAL A 209 3.72 -25.98 -5.75
N LEU A 210 2.86 -27.00 -5.63
CA LEU A 210 3.24 -28.41 -5.68
C LEU A 210 3.45 -28.93 -7.11
N THR A 211 2.83 -28.29 -8.10
CA THR A 211 2.90 -28.66 -9.52
C THR A 211 3.90 -27.80 -10.30
N GLY A 212 4.44 -26.74 -9.69
CA GLY A 212 5.34 -25.78 -10.34
C GLY A 212 4.60 -24.64 -11.04
N GLU A 213 3.28 -24.54 -10.89
CA GLU A 213 2.42 -23.50 -11.46
C GLU A 213 2.31 -22.25 -10.57
N GLY A 214 2.99 -22.24 -9.43
CA GLY A 214 3.04 -21.10 -8.51
C GLY A 214 1.85 -21.02 -7.56
N PHE A 215 1.85 -20.01 -6.69
CA PHE A 215 0.78 -19.75 -5.73
C PHE A 215 -0.25 -18.81 -6.37
N TYR A 216 -1.38 -19.34 -6.83
CA TYR A 216 -2.37 -18.56 -7.61
C TYR A 216 -1.74 -17.85 -8.83
N GLY A 217 -0.91 -18.57 -9.60
CA GLY A 217 -0.18 -18.02 -10.74
C GLY A 217 1.03 -17.15 -10.40
N VAL A 218 1.35 -16.96 -9.11
CA VAL A 218 2.53 -16.21 -8.66
C VAL A 218 3.72 -17.16 -8.45
N PRO A 219 4.86 -16.96 -9.13
CA PRO A 219 6.01 -17.86 -9.04
C PRO A 219 6.74 -17.74 -7.70
N LEU A 220 7.44 -18.82 -7.29
CA LEU A 220 8.25 -18.78 -6.06
C LEU A 220 9.41 -17.77 -6.12
N SER A 221 9.89 -17.43 -7.32
CA SER A 221 10.88 -16.38 -7.53
C SER A 221 10.38 -15.02 -7.04
N ASN A 222 9.07 -14.74 -7.18
CA ASN A 222 8.47 -13.50 -6.71
C ASN A 222 8.71 -13.29 -5.21
N TYR A 223 8.33 -14.29 -4.42
CA TYR A 223 8.55 -14.28 -2.97
C TYR A 223 10.04 -14.18 -2.61
N ALA A 224 10.92 -14.84 -3.37
CA ALA A 224 12.37 -14.68 -3.18
C ALA A 224 12.84 -13.25 -3.46
N GLY A 225 12.31 -12.60 -4.50
CA GLY A 225 12.54 -11.19 -4.78
C GLY A 225 12.07 -10.29 -3.64
N TRP A 226 10.89 -10.54 -3.09
CA TRP A 226 10.37 -9.81 -1.93
C TRP A 226 11.20 -9.99 -0.66
N VAL A 227 11.88 -11.12 -0.46
CA VAL A 227 12.87 -11.26 0.62
C VAL A 227 14.02 -10.27 0.44
N VAL A 228 14.52 -10.09 -0.79
CA VAL A 228 15.58 -9.12 -1.09
C VAL A 228 15.07 -7.69 -0.86
N SER A 229 13.89 -7.37 -1.39
CA SER A 229 13.27 -6.04 -1.26
C SER A 229 12.97 -5.68 0.20
N ALA A 230 12.45 -6.61 0.98
CA ALA A 230 12.23 -6.44 2.42
C ALA A 230 13.55 -6.26 3.18
N THR A 231 14.60 -6.98 2.81
CA THR A 231 15.94 -6.83 3.41
C THR A 231 16.50 -5.43 3.17
N VAL A 232 16.43 -4.96 1.92
CA VAL A 232 16.85 -3.59 1.57
C VAL A 232 16.01 -2.57 2.33
N ALA A 233 14.69 -2.75 2.40
CA ALA A 233 13.80 -1.89 3.15
C ALA A 233 14.20 -1.78 4.63
N VAL A 234 14.43 -2.91 5.31
CA VAL A 234 14.86 -2.92 6.73
C VAL A 234 16.19 -2.18 6.90
N VAL A 235 17.17 -2.45 6.04
CA VAL A 235 18.49 -1.80 6.12
C VAL A 235 18.37 -0.29 5.97
N VAL A 236 17.60 0.18 4.97
CA VAL A 236 17.44 1.61 4.74
C VAL A 236 16.61 2.26 5.85
N LEU A 237 15.52 1.64 6.30
CA LEU A 237 14.69 2.19 7.38
C LEU A 237 15.44 2.26 8.71
N ASP A 238 16.22 1.22 9.06
CA ASP A 238 17.10 1.22 10.23
C ASP A 238 18.18 2.31 10.15
N ALA A 239 18.68 2.57 8.93
CA ALA A 239 19.68 3.60 8.69
C ALA A 239 19.08 5.01 8.56
N ALA A 240 17.80 5.16 8.28
CA ALA A 240 17.18 6.45 8.02
C ALA A 240 16.38 6.98 9.21
N PHE A 241 15.59 6.13 9.88
CA PHE A 241 14.63 6.55 10.91
C PHE A 241 15.09 6.21 12.34
N ASP A 242 14.78 7.09 13.28
CA ASP A 242 14.92 6.80 14.70
C ASP A 242 13.77 5.90 15.19
N ARG A 243 14.11 4.67 15.58
CA ARG A 243 13.16 3.68 16.10
C ARG A 243 12.43 4.15 17.35
N ALA A 244 13.07 4.93 18.22
CA ALA A 244 12.40 5.45 19.42
C ALA A 244 11.35 6.50 19.05
N ALA A 245 11.63 7.35 18.05
CA ALA A 245 10.66 8.28 17.50
C ALA A 245 9.51 7.57 16.77
N LEU A 246 9.79 6.53 15.98
CA LEU A 246 8.76 5.72 15.32
C LEU A 246 7.83 5.05 16.34
N ARG A 247 8.37 4.45 17.42
CA ARG A 247 7.54 3.84 18.46
C ARG A 247 6.66 4.84 19.20
N ARG A 248 7.19 6.02 19.52
CA ARG A 248 6.39 7.10 20.11
C ARG A 248 5.27 7.52 19.17
N ARG A 249 5.56 7.74 17.89
CA ARG A 249 4.54 8.10 16.91
C ARG A 249 3.51 7.00 16.71
N LEU A 250 3.91 5.72 16.73
CA LEU A 250 2.97 4.60 16.75
C LEU A 250 2.08 4.64 17.98
N ALA A 251 2.58 4.99 19.16
CA ALA A 251 1.74 5.11 20.36
C ALA A 251 0.76 6.29 20.29
N ASP A 252 1.20 7.44 19.77
CA ASP A 252 0.46 8.70 19.84
C ASP A 252 -0.45 8.95 18.63
N CYS A 253 -0.22 8.26 17.51
CA CYS A 253 -0.95 8.44 16.25
C CYS A 253 -1.79 7.20 15.94
N GLU A 254 -3.07 7.27 16.29
CA GLU A 254 -4.05 6.19 16.14
C GLU A 254 -4.25 5.71 14.68
N PHE A 255 -4.05 6.59 13.69
CA PHE A 255 -4.36 6.29 12.29
C PHE A 255 -3.16 5.80 11.47
N VAL A 256 -1.95 5.75 12.03
CA VAL A 256 -0.73 5.50 11.23
C VAL A 256 -0.71 4.13 10.54
N LEU A 257 -1.47 3.15 11.07
CA LEU A 257 -1.62 1.81 10.50
C LEU A 257 -2.97 1.59 9.79
N ASP A 258 -3.81 2.62 9.65
CA ASP A 258 -5.12 2.52 9.01
C ASP A 258 -5.03 2.09 7.54
N ASP A 259 -3.90 2.38 6.89
CA ASP A 259 -3.59 1.90 5.55
C ASP A 259 -3.58 0.35 5.46
N MET A 260 -3.27 -0.35 6.55
CA MET A 260 -3.37 -1.81 6.59
C MET A 260 -4.82 -2.29 6.62
N VAL A 261 -5.75 -1.51 7.15
CA VAL A 261 -7.18 -1.81 7.07
C VAL A 261 -7.65 -1.68 5.63
N SER A 262 -7.21 -0.61 4.95
CA SER A 262 -7.46 -0.44 3.51
C SER A 262 -6.93 -1.62 2.70
N PHE A 263 -5.70 -2.05 2.99
CA PHE A 263 -5.09 -3.21 2.37
C PHE A 263 -5.93 -4.48 2.56
N VAL A 264 -6.37 -4.77 3.79
CA VAL A 264 -7.16 -5.96 4.11
C VAL A 264 -8.51 -5.93 3.42
N LEU A 265 -9.22 -4.80 3.44
CA LEU A 265 -10.53 -4.68 2.81
C LEU A 265 -10.45 -4.78 1.29
N LEU A 266 -9.51 -4.06 0.68
CA LEU A 266 -9.32 -4.06 -0.77
C LEU A 266 -8.90 -5.46 -1.26
N TRP A 267 -7.73 -5.93 -0.82
CA TRP A 267 -7.17 -7.17 -1.34
C TRP A 267 -7.86 -8.41 -0.78
N GLY A 268 -8.33 -8.37 0.46
CA GLY A 268 -9.16 -9.46 1.00
C GLY A 268 -10.48 -9.60 0.25
N GLY A 269 -11.13 -8.48 -0.09
CA GLY A 269 -12.36 -8.48 -0.90
C GLY A 269 -12.13 -9.00 -2.31
N VAL A 270 -11.07 -8.55 -2.99
CA VAL A 270 -10.67 -9.04 -4.32
C VAL A 270 -10.39 -10.55 -4.29
N ASN A 271 -9.56 -11.01 -3.35
CA ASN A 271 -9.25 -12.44 -3.24
C ASN A 271 -10.48 -13.29 -2.89
N LEU A 272 -11.42 -12.76 -2.11
CA LEU A 272 -12.68 -13.45 -1.84
C LEU A 272 -13.53 -13.58 -3.10
N TRP A 273 -13.59 -12.53 -3.93
CA TRP A 273 -14.33 -12.53 -5.19
C TRP A 273 -13.78 -13.55 -6.19
N PHE A 274 -12.46 -13.53 -6.41
CA PHE A 274 -11.78 -14.42 -7.36
C PHE A 274 -11.48 -15.82 -6.82
N TRP A 275 -12.03 -16.17 -5.66
CA TRP A 275 -11.88 -17.49 -5.06
C TRP A 275 -10.42 -17.90 -4.78
N ASN A 276 -9.66 -16.97 -4.18
CA ASN A 276 -8.34 -17.20 -3.61
C ASN A 276 -8.43 -17.39 -2.08
N PRO A 277 -9.01 -18.51 -1.57
CA PRO A 277 -9.40 -18.64 -0.18
C PRO A 277 -8.23 -18.54 0.80
N VAL A 278 -7.04 -19.05 0.43
CA VAL A 278 -5.87 -18.97 1.30
C VAL A 278 -5.43 -17.51 1.46
N ALA A 279 -5.35 -16.74 0.37
CA ALA A 279 -5.02 -15.32 0.41
C ALA A 279 -6.07 -14.52 1.20
N ALA A 280 -7.37 -14.78 0.98
CA ALA A 280 -8.45 -14.14 1.72
C ALA A 280 -8.40 -14.44 3.23
N VAL A 281 -8.09 -15.68 3.62
CA VAL A 281 -7.93 -16.07 5.03
C VAL A 281 -6.72 -15.39 5.66
N VAL A 282 -5.59 -15.28 4.95
CA VAL A 282 -4.42 -14.54 5.42
C VAL A 282 -4.75 -13.06 5.62
N ALA A 283 -5.47 -12.43 4.67
CA ALA A 283 -5.93 -11.05 4.79
C ALA A 283 -6.84 -10.87 6.03
N ALA A 284 -7.79 -11.78 6.26
CA ALA A 284 -8.63 -11.77 7.45
C ALA A 284 -7.80 -11.92 8.73
N GLY A 285 -6.75 -12.76 8.72
CA GLY A 285 -5.80 -12.90 9.82
C GLY A 285 -5.07 -11.59 10.16
N ILE A 286 -4.63 -10.84 9.13
CA ILE A 286 -4.05 -9.50 9.31
C ILE A 286 -5.09 -8.56 9.96
N GLY A 287 -6.32 -8.52 9.43
CA GLY A 287 -7.40 -7.67 9.96
C GLY A 287 -7.72 -7.97 11.43
N VAL A 288 -7.83 -9.24 11.78
CA VAL A 288 -8.01 -9.69 13.18
C VAL A 288 -6.83 -9.28 14.06
N GLY A 289 -5.60 -9.33 13.54
CA GLY A 289 -4.40 -8.84 14.23
C GLY A 289 -4.47 -7.34 14.52
N LEU A 290 -4.92 -6.53 13.57
CA LEU A 290 -5.05 -5.07 13.73
C LEU A 290 -6.11 -4.70 14.78
N VAL A 291 -7.27 -5.37 14.76
CA VAL A 291 -8.32 -5.16 15.77
C VAL A 291 -7.84 -5.55 17.16
N ARG A 292 -7.13 -6.67 17.31
CA ARG A 292 -6.58 -7.09 18.61
C ARG A 292 -5.45 -6.23 19.13
N ALA A 293 -4.79 -5.48 18.25
CA ALA A 293 -3.73 -4.55 18.64
C ALA A 293 -4.28 -3.15 19.03
N ASP A 294 -5.61 -2.99 19.16
CA ASP A 294 -6.31 -1.73 19.39
C ASP A 294 -5.91 -0.63 18.40
N ARG A 295 -5.52 -1.02 17.18
CA ARG A 295 -5.10 -0.09 16.12
C ARG A 295 -6.24 0.35 15.22
N PHE A 296 -7.34 -0.41 15.23
CA PHE A 296 -8.57 -0.02 14.58
C PHE A 296 -9.73 -0.19 15.56
N ASP A 297 -10.43 0.90 15.86
CA ASP A 297 -11.59 0.85 16.73
C ASP A 297 -12.79 0.30 15.94
N ALA A 298 -13.26 -0.89 16.31
CA ALA A 298 -14.46 -1.49 15.73
C ALA A 298 -15.73 -0.66 16.01
N SER A 299 -15.69 0.35 16.90
CA SER A 299 -16.74 1.35 17.04
C SER A 299 -16.96 2.18 15.77
N LEU A 300 -15.94 2.37 14.93
CA LEU A 300 -16.06 3.09 13.66
C LEU A 300 -17.05 2.43 12.69
N LEU A 301 -17.22 1.11 12.78
CA LEU A 301 -18.25 0.38 12.03
C LEU A 301 -19.63 0.49 12.69
N ARG A 302 -19.72 0.77 13.99
CA ARG A 302 -20.97 0.91 14.74
C ARG A 302 -21.55 2.33 14.68
N ASP A 303 -20.71 3.35 14.54
CA ASP A 303 -21.18 4.73 14.41
C ASP A 303 -21.64 5.07 12.97
N ALA A 304 -21.30 4.20 12.01
CA ALA A 304 -21.68 4.32 10.60
C ALA A 304 -23.03 3.68 10.25
N PHE A 305 -23.64 2.92 11.17
CA PHE A 305 -24.92 2.20 10.99
C PHE A 305 -25.85 2.40 12.19
#